data_AF-A0A955G093-F1
#
_entry.id   AF-A0A955G093-F1
#
_cell.length_a   1.000
_cell.length_b   1.000
_cell.length_c   1.000
_cell.angle_alpha   90.00
_cell.angle_beta   90.00
_cell.angle_gamma   90.00
#
_symmetry.space_group_name_H-M   'P 1'
#
loop_
_entity.id
_entity.type
_entity.pdbx_description
1 polymer ?
#
loop_
_entity_poly.entity_id
_entity_poly.type
_entity_poly.pdbx_seq_one_letter_code
_entity_poly.pdbx_strand_id
1 'polypeptide(L)'
;MAELEFPIPECPLGYTYGQVLDIVSQERMEDFVDWMYGQTVALCNGSIYNYETKSYEQQCVKPHGTIYYPSDVKRFVRSRLGG
;
A
#
# COMPACT_ATOMS: atom_id res chain seq x y z
N MET A 1 -9.41 3.19 -23.43
CA MET A 1 -9.38 3.26 -21.96
C MET A 1 -8.01 3.77 -21.59
N ALA A 2 -7.89 4.92 -20.94
CA ALA A 2 -6.59 5.40 -20.48
C ALA A 2 -6.04 4.38 -19.47
N GLU A 3 -4.79 3.95 -19.64
CA GLU A 3 -4.11 3.19 -18.60
C GLU A 3 -4.06 4.06 -17.33
N LEU A 4 -4.67 3.58 -16.25
CA LEU A 4 -4.49 4.18 -14.93
C LEU A 4 -3.02 4.06 -14.57
N GLU A 5 -2.29 5.16 -14.66
CA GLU A 5 -0.92 5.24 -14.17
C GLU A 5 -0.94 5.26 -12.64
N PHE A 6 -0.47 4.18 -12.03
CA PHE A 6 -0.33 4.09 -10.58
C PHE A 6 1.01 4.68 -10.15
N PRO A 7 1.06 5.47 -9.07
CA PRO A 7 2.31 6.05 -8.58
C PRO A 7 3.27 4.96 -8.10
N ILE A 8 4.55 5.31 -7.98
CA ILE A 8 5.55 4.44 -7.34
C ILE A 8 5.27 4.39 -5.83
N PRO A 9 5.28 3.21 -5.18
CA PRO A 9 5.12 3.11 -3.74
C PRO A 9 6.20 3.88 -2.96
N GLU A 10 5.79 4.62 -1.93
CA GLU A 10 6.69 5.33 -1.00
C GLU A 10 7.42 4.38 -0.05
N CYS A 11 6.87 3.19 0.17
CA CYS A 11 7.47 2.15 0.98
C CYS A 11 7.86 0.95 0.10
N PRO A 12 9.04 0.34 0.29
CA PRO A 12 9.41 -0.88 -0.42
C PRO A 12 8.44 -2.06 -0.22
N LEU A 13 7.67 -2.03 0.87
CA LEU A 13 6.65 -3.04 1.17
C LEU A 13 5.34 -2.83 0.38
N GLY A 14 5.11 -1.63 -0.19
CA GLY A 14 3.87 -1.29 -0.91
C GLY A 14 3.36 0.13 -0.63
N TYR A 15 2.09 0.38 -0.94
CA TYR A 15 1.46 1.69 -0.82
C TYR A 15 1.14 2.03 0.64
N THR A 16 1.44 3.26 1.03
CA THR A 16 1.03 3.82 2.33
C THR A 16 -0.47 4.12 2.32
N TYR A 17 -1.08 4.27 3.50
CA TYR A 17 -2.48 4.71 3.61
C TYR A 17 -2.73 6.01 2.82
N GLY A 18 -1.80 6.97 2.89
CA GLY A 18 -1.89 8.23 2.16
C GLY A 18 -1.90 8.01 0.64
N GLN A 19 -0.98 7.20 0.11
CA GLN A 19 -0.97 6.88 -1.32
C GLN A 19 -2.24 6.16 -1.76
N VAL A 20 -2.76 5.24 -0.95
CA VAL A 20 -4.03 4.57 -1.27
C VAL A 20 -5.18 5.55 -1.28
N LEU A 21 -5.26 6.44 -0.28
CA LEU A 21 -6.28 7.48 -0.21
C LEU A 21 -6.27 8.37 -1.46
N ASP A 22 -5.08 8.74 -1.95
CA ASP A 22 -4.94 9.52 -3.19
C ASP A 22 -5.35 8.71 -4.44
N ILE A 23 -5.05 7.41 -4.48
CA ILE A 23 -5.41 6.53 -5.61
C ILE A 23 -6.92 6.26 -5.66
N VAL A 24 -7.56 5.98 -4.53
CA VAL A 24 -8.98 5.57 -4.50
C VAL A 24 -9.93 6.73 -4.24
N SER A 25 -9.43 7.86 -3.73
CA SER A 25 -10.18 9.02 -3.18
C SER A 25 -10.79 8.79 -1.79
N GLN A 26 -11.02 9.88 -1.06
CA GLN A 26 -11.64 9.89 0.27
C GLN A 26 -13.01 9.18 0.28
N GLU A 27 -13.81 9.35 -0.77
CA GLU A 27 -15.17 8.80 -0.86
C GLU A 27 -15.17 7.27 -1.02
N ARG A 28 -14.09 6.68 -1.55
CA ARG A 28 -13.97 5.23 -1.78
C ARG A 28 -13.06 4.55 -0.76
N MET A 29 -12.52 5.30 0.19
CA MET A 29 -11.59 4.73 1.14
C MET A 29 -12.26 3.71 2.06
N GLU A 30 -13.52 3.94 2.44
CA GLU A 30 -14.33 2.99 3.21
C GLU A 30 -14.57 1.70 2.41
N ASP A 31 -15.03 1.81 1.16
CA ASP A 31 -15.21 0.67 0.24
C ASP A 31 -13.92 -0.16 0.07
N PHE A 32 -12.77 0.52 0.03
CA PHE A 32 -11.46 -0.12 -0.07
C PHE A 32 -11.07 -0.85 1.22
N VAL A 33 -11.27 -0.23 2.38
CA VAL A 33 -10.98 -0.85 3.69
C VAL A 33 -11.85 -2.08 3.90
N ASP A 34 -13.13 -2.01 3.57
CA ASP A 34 -14.05 -3.15 3.63
C ASP A 34 -13.64 -4.27 2.67
N TRP A 35 -13.17 -3.91 1.47
CA TRP A 35 -12.62 -4.90 0.53
C TRP A 35 -11.35 -5.58 1.03
N MET A 36 -10.49 -4.83 1.72
CA MET A 36 -9.27 -5.35 2.33
C MET A 36 -9.56 -6.20 3.58
N TYR A 37 -10.79 -6.22 4.09
CA TYR A 37 -11.13 -7.03 5.26
C TYR A 37 -10.92 -8.52 4.98
N GLY A 38 -10.11 -9.17 5.82
CA GLY A 38 -9.71 -10.58 5.64
C GLY A 38 -8.54 -10.80 4.67
N GLN A 39 -8.04 -9.75 4.01
CA GLN A 39 -6.84 -9.82 3.17
C GLN A 39 -5.58 -9.50 3.98
N THR A 40 -4.42 -9.91 3.44
CA THR A 40 -3.12 -9.69 4.10
C THR A 40 -2.59 -8.29 3.81
N VAL A 41 -2.01 -7.65 4.83
CA VAL A 41 -1.29 -6.37 4.72
C VAL A 41 0.13 -6.52 5.26
N ALA A 42 1.02 -5.63 4.84
CA ALA A 42 2.34 -5.50 5.46
C ALA A 42 2.30 -4.44 6.57
N LEU A 43 3.18 -4.59 7.56
CA LEU A 43 3.38 -3.59 8.62
C LEU A 43 4.77 -2.99 8.48
N CYS A 44 4.84 -1.68 8.23
CA CYS A 44 6.08 -0.92 8.20
C CYS A 44 6.31 -0.26 9.56
N ASN A 45 7.28 -0.79 10.32
CA ASN A 45 7.73 -0.22 11.59
C ASN A 45 8.92 0.75 11.44
N GLY A 46 9.27 1.14 10.21
CA GLY A 46 10.42 2.01 9.91
C GLY A 46 11.74 1.29 9.67
N SER A 47 11.80 -0.02 9.95
CA SER A 47 13.02 -0.82 9.84
C SER A 47 12.81 -2.07 8.99
N ILE A 48 13.88 -2.63 8.45
CA ILE A 48 13.88 -3.92 7.77
C ILE A 48 14.99 -4.80 8.35
N TYR A 49 14.75 -6.11 8.42
CA TYR A 49 15.79 -7.05 8.80
C TYR A 49 16.73 -7.28 7.60
N ASN A 50 17.99 -6.89 7.75
CA ASN A 50 19.03 -7.18 6.78
C ASN A 50 19.65 -8.55 7.10
N TYR A 51 19.50 -9.51 6.18
CA TYR A 51 19.99 -10.88 6.36
C TYR A 51 21.52 -11.02 6.25
N GLU A 52 22.19 -10.08 5.57
CA GLU A 52 23.64 -10.07 5.46
C GLU A 52 24.28 -9.60 6.76
N THR A 53 23.80 -8.49 7.33
CA THR A 53 24.31 -7.94 8.60
C THR A 53 23.67 -8.57 9.83
N LYS A 54 22.58 -9.34 9.65
CA LYS A 54 21.77 -9.97 10.69
C LYS A 54 21.19 -8.99 11.70
N SER A 55 20.91 -7.76 11.26
CA SER A 55 20.43 -6.67 12.12
C SER A 55 19.23 -5.94 11.50
N TYR A 56 18.48 -5.23 12.34
CA TYR A 56 17.44 -4.32 11.86
C TYR A 56 18.06 -2.99 11.46
N GLU A 57 17.86 -2.61 10.20
CA GLU A 57 18.37 -1.37 9.62
C GLU A 57 17.20 -0.44 9.31
N GLN A 58 17.45 0.87 9.42
CA GLN A 58 16.44 1.88 9.13
C GLN A 58 16.13 1.88 7.63
N GLN A 59 14.87 1.62 7.27
CA GLN A 59 14.41 1.57 5.88
C GLN A 59 13.59 2.80 5.48
N CYS A 60 12.89 3.40 6.44
CA CYS A 60 12.04 4.58 6.22
C CYS A 60 12.39 5.67 7.23
N VAL A 61 12.18 6.94 6.85
CA VAL A 61 12.44 8.09 7.75
C VAL A 61 11.56 8.00 9.01
N LYS A 62 10.32 7.54 8.85
CA LYS A 62 9.36 7.28 9.92
C LYS A 62 8.57 6.00 9.64
N PRO A 63 8.02 5.32 10.66
CA PRO A 63 7.09 4.22 10.47
C PRO A 63 5.86 4.68 9.69
N HIS A 64 5.46 3.92 8.66
CA HIS A 64 4.25 4.20 7.88
C HIS A 64 3.02 3.47 8.44
N GLY A 65 3.20 2.41 9.24
CA GLY A 65 2.11 1.58 9.75
C GLY A 65 1.64 0.56 8.72
N THR A 66 0.34 0.49 8.47
CA THR A 66 -0.25 -0.44 7.51
C THR A 66 0.16 -0.09 6.08
N ILE A 67 0.64 -1.10 5.35
CA ILE A 67 1.05 -1.01 3.96
C ILE A 67 0.21 -1.99 3.12
N TYR A 68 -0.31 -1.49 2.00
CA TYR A 68 -1.14 -2.25 1.06
C TYR A 68 -0.32 -2.69 -0.15
N TYR A 69 -0.46 -3.96 -0.54
CA TYR A 69 0.29 -4.46 -1.69
C TYR A 69 -0.20 -3.84 -3.01
N PRO A 70 0.70 -3.48 -3.95
CA PRO A 70 0.28 -2.88 -5.22
C PRO A 70 -0.70 -3.74 -6.02
N SER A 71 -0.61 -5.07 -5.93
CA SER A 71 -1.54 -5.99 -6.58
C SER A 71 -2.97 -5.81 -6.08
N ASP A 72 -3.15 -5.61 -4.78
CA ASP A 72 -4.46 -5.50 -4.15
C ASP A 72 -5.11 -4.17 -4.48
N VAL A 73 -4.36 -3.07 -4.36
CA VAL A 73 -4.82 -1.72 -4.75
C VAL A 73 -5.22 -1.70 -6.23
N LYS A 74 -4.36 -2.21 -7.13
CA LYS A 74 -4.66 -2.27 -8.57
C LYS A 74 -5.89 -3.13 -8.87
N ARG A 75 -6.06 -4.25 -8.17
CA ARG A 75 -7.23 -5.14 -8.34
C ARG A 75 -8.51 -4.48 -7.87
N PHE A 76 -8.49 -3.74 -6.77
CA PHE A 76 -9.64 -2.97 -6.30
C PHE A 76 -10.05 -1.93 -7.35
N VAL A 77 -9.10 -1.07 -7.79
CA VAL A 77 -9.39 -0.02 -8.77
C VAL A 77 -9.97 -0.61 -10.06
N ARG A 78 -9.36 -1.68 -10.59
CA ARG A 78 -9.83 -2.34 -11.82
C ARG A 78 -11.20 -3.01 -11.69
N SER A 79 -11.56 -3.52 -10.51
CA SER A 79 -12.81 -4.28 -10.31
C SER A 79 -13.98 -3.43 -9.85
N ARG A 80 -13.74 -2.27 -9.23
CA ARG A 80 -14.80 -1.45 -8.60
C ARG A 80 -14.80 0.01 -9.00
N LEU A 81 -13.71 0.53 -9.59
CA LEU A 81 -13.63 1.92 -10.08
C LEU A 81 -13.48 1.99 -11.61
N GLY A 82 -13.10 0.90 -12.28
CA GLY A 82 -12.88 0.83 -13.73
C GLY A 82 -14.14 0.67 -14.59
N GLY A 83 -15.28 1.26 -14.18
CA GLY A 83 -16.51 1.33 -14.96
C GLY A 83 -16.54 2.54 -15.88
#